data_AF-A0AA40Y8Q4-F1
#
_entry.id   AF-A0AA40Y8Q4-F1
#
_cell.length_a   1.000
_cell.length_b   1.000
_cell.length_c   1.000
_cell.angle_alpha   90.00
_cell.angle_beta   90.00
_cell.angle_gamma   90.00
#
_symmetry.space_group_name_H-M   'P 1'
#
loop_
_entity.id
_entity.type
_entity.pdbx_description
1 polymer ?
#
loop_
_entity_poly.entity_id
_entity_poly.type
_entity_poly.pdbx_seq_one_letter_code
_entity_poly.pdbx_strand_id
1 'polypeptide(L)'
;MIEKQCEQFLMNLSDLATFYLAAGASGKLIASLELPEGYELEMRMSNDFPLVATTVRQAKDVTELHQRGEYERLNAYQAMVALCSLFEVFIAKLGDSLGARAGNSIRIVSGRRKGIPIEIRNQTLCLVRAIHEKHGIDSQLNGDTAICWIYNFFLLRNIVVHEGGRLSANKRERLVAKWAQHPLDQRLVVNGNHIDDMVHYLRSHVSSFLYQCRR
;
A
#
# COMPACT_ATOMS: atom_id res chain seq x y z
N MET A 1 24.91 5.00 -3.18
CA MET A 1 24.16 3.82 -2.68
C MET A 1 22.74 4.19 -2.24
N ILE A 2 22.57 5.12 -1.29
CA ILE A 2 21.26 5.64 -0.84
C ILE A 2 20.41 6.12 -2.02
N GLU A 3 21.02 6.92 -2.90
CA GLU A 3 20.38 7.46 -4.10
C GLU A 3 19.77 6.38 -4.99
N LYS A 4 20.56 5.39 -5.38
CA LYS A 4 20.08 4.24 -6.17
C LYS A 4 18.90 3.51 -5.51
N GLN A 5 18.90 3.38 -4.18
CA GLN A 5 17.79 2.74 -3.46
C GLN A 5 16.52 3.60 -3.45
N CYS A 6 16.66 4.92 -3.31
CA CYS A 6 15.54 5.86 -3.40
C CYS A 6 14.97 5.86 -4.82
N GLU A 7 15.82 5.95 -5.84
CA GLU A 7 15.41 5.92 -7.25
C GLU A 7 14.71 4.61 -7.60
N GLN A 8 15.26 3.46 -7.15
CA GLN A 8 14.61 2.17 -7.35
C GLN A 8 13.23 2.11 -6.69
N PHE A 9 13.08 2.64 -5.47
CA PHE A 9 11.78 2.70 -4.81
C PHE A 9 10.78 3.56 -5.61
N LEU A 10 11.21 4.72 -6.11
CA LEU A 10 10.37 5.61 -6.92
C LEU A 10 9.97 4.96 -8.26
N MET A 11 10.87 4.21 -8.90
CA MET A 11 10.54 3.40 -10.08
C MET A 11 9.50 2.33 -9.73
N ASN A 12 9.71 1.56 -8.66
CA ASN A 12 8.76 0.52 -8.23
C ASN A 12 7.37 1.09 -7.91
N LEU A 13 7.29 2.30 -7.35
CA LEU A 13 6.01 2.99 -7.14
C LEU A 13 5.31 3.30 -8.47
N SER A 14 6.07 3.77 -9.48
CA SER A 14 5.55 4.07 -10.81
C SER A 14 5.06 2.82 -11.52
N ASP A 15 5.82 1.73 -11.44
CA ASP A 15 5.46 0.44 -12.04
C ASP A 15 4.18 -0.11 -11.39
N LEU A 16 4.07 -0.03 -10.05
CA LEU A 16 2.87 -0.47 -9.33
C LEU A 16 1.64 0.38 -9.68
N ALA A 17 1.79 1.71 -9.79
CA ALA A 17 0.70 2.58 -10.21
C ALA A 17 0.23 2.22 -11.64
N THR A 18 1.17 1.95 -12.54
CA THR A 18 0.87 1.49 -13.90
C THR A 18 0.13 0.16 -13.89
N PHE A 19 0.58 -0.81 -13.10
CA PHE A 19 -0.06 -2.11 -12.96
C PHE A 19 -1.48 -1.99 -12.39
N TYR A 20 -1.68 -1.16 -11.35
CA TYR A 20 -3.00 -0.89 -10.76
C TYR A 20 -3.98 -0.34 -11.81
N LEU A 21 -3.55 0.65 -12.60
CA LEU A 21 -4.34 1.25 -13.67
C LEU A 21 -4.64 0.25 -14.79
N ALA A 22 -3.63 -0.51 -15.23
CA ALA A 22 -3.76 -1.52 -16.27
C ALA A 22 -4.73 -2.63 -15.86
N ALA A 23 -4.64 -3.13 -14.62
CA ALA A 23 -5.58 -4.12 -14.09
C ALA A 23 -7.01 -3.56 -14.08
N GLY A 24 -7.20 -2.32 -13.60
CA GLY A 24 -8.50 -1.65 -13.62
C GLY A 24 -9.08 -1.48 -15.03
N ALA A 25 -8.24 -1.10 -16.01
CA ALA A 25 -8.64 -0.96 -17.40
C ALA A 25 -9.00 -2.32 -18.03
N SER A 26 -8.19 -3.35 -17.80
CA SER A 26 -8.44 -4.71 -18.28
C SER A 26 -9.75 -5.28 -17.73
N GLY A 27 -10.03 -5.09 -16.44
CA GLY A 27 -11.30 -5.52 -15.84
C GLY A 27 -12.51 -4.90 -16.53
N LYS A 28 -12.45 -3.59 -16.81
CA LYS A 28 -13.51 -2.86 -17.56
C LYS A 28 -13.65 -3.37 -18.99
N LEU A 29 -12.54 -3.55 -19.69
CA LEU A 29 -12.53 -4.03 -21.07
C LEU A 29 -13.14 -5.43 -21.17
N ILE A 30 -12.74 -6.35 -20.28
CA ILE A 30 -13.30 -7.71 -20.20
C ILE A 30 -14.81 -7.65 -19.91
N ALA A 31 -15.25 -6.81 -18.97
CA ALA A 31 -16.66 -6.66 -18.62
C ALA A 31 -17.51 -6.02 -19.75
N SER A 32 -16.87 -5.31 -20.68
CA SER A 32 -17.51 -4.71 -21.86
C SER A 32 -17.39 -5.55 -23.14
N LEU A 33 -16.71 -6.70 -23.08
CA LEU A 33 -16.41 -7.50 -24.25
C LEU A 33 -17.63 -8.33 -24.66
N GLU A 34 -18.13 -8.10 -25.87
CA GLU A 34 -19.08 -9.01 -26.51
C GLU A 34 -18.30 -10.18 -27.13
N LEU A 35 -18.44 -11.37 -26.54
CA LEU A 35 -17.83 -12.59 -27.07
C LEU A 35 -18.78 -13.25 -28.09
N PRO A 36 -18.26 -13.81 -29.19
CA PRO A 36 -19.07 -14.60 -30.11
C PRO A 36 -19.80 -15.74 -29.40
N GLU A 37 -20.98 -16.11 -29.91
CA GLU A 37 -21.77 -17.20 -29.35
C GLU A 37 -20.96 -18.51 -29.32
N GLY A 38 -20.87 -19.14 -28.15
CA GLY A 38 -20.06 -20.35 -27.92
C GLY A 38 -18.58 -20.11 -27.62
N TYR A 39 -18.10 -18.86 -27.56
CA TYR A 39 -16.72 -18.55 -27.19
C TYR A 39 -16.58 -18.24 -25.69
N GLU A 40 -15.73 -18.99 -24.98
CA GLU A 40 -15.34 -18.70 -23.59
C GLU A 40 -13.87 -18.29 -23.53
N LEU A 41 -13.61 -17.05 -23.09
CA LEU A 41 -12.24 -16.60 -22.82
C LEU A 41 -11.77 -17.20 -21.50
N GLU A 42 -10.88 -18.20 -21.57
CA GLU A 42 -10.23 -18.82 -20.43
C GLU A 42 -8.95 -18.08 -20.02
N MET A 43 -8.85 -17.76 -18.74
CA MET A 43 -7.67 -17.17 -18.10
C MET A 43 -7.08 -18.21 -17.14
N ARG A 44 -5.90 -18.73 -17.49
CA ARG A 44 -5.18 -19.71 -16.69
C ARG A 44 -4.14 -19.03 -15.82
N MET A 45 -4.03 -19.43 -14.56
CA MET A 45 -3.02 -18.89 -13.64
C MET A 45 -1.62 -19.41 -13.95
N SER A 46 -1.51 -20.63 -14.48
CA SER A 46 -0.25 -21.21 -14.95
C SER A 46 -0.48 -22.04 -16.20
N ASN A 47 0.47 -21.94 -17.14
CA ASN A 47 0.56 -22.76 -18.34
C ASN A 47 1.39 -24.03 -18.12
N ASP A 48 2.09 -24.15 -16.98
CA ASP A 48 2.97 -25.28 -16.67
C ASP A 48 2.22 -26.48 -16.09
N PHE A 49 0.98 -26.27 -15.62
CA PHE A 49 0.13 -27.31 -15.02
C PHE A 49 -1.07 -27.64 -15.91
N PRO A 50 -1.52 -28.91 -15.96
CA PRO A 50 -2.74 -29.29 -16.67
C PRO A 50 -3.97 -28.60 -16.07
N LEU A 51 -5.08 -28.54 -16.84
CA LEU A 51 -6.30 -27.83 -16.44
C LEU A 51 -6.85 -28.27 -15.07
N VAL A 52 -6.75 -29.56 -14.74
CA VAL A 52 -7.20 -30.12 -13.46
C VAL A 52 -6.38 -29.65 -12.24
N ALA A 53 -5.20 -29.06 -12.47
CA ALA A 53 -4.25 -28.66 -11.44
C ALA A 53 -3.91 -27.17 -11.46
N THR A 54 -4.49 -26.38 -12.38
CA THR A 54 -4.29 -24.93 -12.47
C THR A 54 -5.59 -24.21 -12.13
N THR A 55 -5.49 -23.02 -11.53
CA THR A 55 -6.68 -22.19 -11.34
C THR A 55 -7.07 -21.59 -12.68
N VAL A 56 -8.30 -21.86 -13.10
CA VAL A 56 -8.90 -21.30 -14.32
C VAL A 56 -10.03 -20.34 -13.92
N ARG A 57 -10.09 -19.21 -14.60
CA ARG A 57 -11.20 -18.24 -14.53
C ARG A 57 -11.68 -17.95 -15.94
N GLN A 58 -12.95 -17.62 -16.05
CA GLN A 58 -13.57 -17.22 -17.30
C GLN A 58 -13.86 -15.72 -17.28
N ALA A 59 -14.08 -15.12 -18.46
CA ALA A 59 -14.49 -13.72 -18.58
C ALA A 59 -15.75 -13.40 -17.75
N LYS A 60 -16.68 -14.34 -17.62
CA LYS A 60 -17.89 -14.19 -16.79
C LYS A 60 -17.57 -13.98 -15.32
N ASP A 61 -16.56 -14.66 -14.76
CA ASP A 61 -16.16 -14.51 -13.36
C ASP A 61 -15.65 -13.09 -13.08
N VAL A 62 -14.88 -12.53 -14.02
CA VAL A 62 -14.38 -11.15 -13.93
C VAL A 62 -15.52 -10.15 -14.07
N THR A 63 -16.43 -10.41 -15.00
CA THR A 63 -17.62 -9.57 -15.24
C THR A 63 -18.52 -9.53 -14.01
N GLU A 64 -18.80 -10.68 -13.39
CA GLU A 64 -19.57 -10.74 -12.14
C GLU A 64 -18.92 -9.96 -11.01
N LEU A 65 -17.60 -10.07 -10.83
CA LEU A 65 -16.86 -9.30 -9.83
C LEU A 65 -16.92 -7.79 -10.12
N HIS A 66 -16.82 -7.39 -11.38
CA HIS A 66 -16.90 -6.00 -11.80
C HIS A 66 -18.29 -5.41 -11.54
N GLN A 67 -19.36 -6.13 -11.91
CA GLN A 67 -20.75 -5.72 -11.65
C GLN A 67 -21.05 -5.55 -10.17
N ARG A 68 -20.43 -6.36 -9.30
CA ARG A 68 -20.53 -6.25 -7.83
C ARG A 68 -19.58 -5.20 -7.22
N GLY A 69 -18.74 -4.54 -8.03
CA GLY A 69 -17.69 -3.60 -7.59
C GLY A 69 -16.59 -4.26 -6.74
N GLU A 70 -16.50 -5.59 -6.77
CA GLU A 70 -15.50 -6.34 -6.00
C GLU A 70 -14.16 -6.37 -6.71
N TYR A 71 -14.15 -6.31 -8.06
CA TYR A 71 -12.92 -6.28 -8.85
C TYR A 71 -12.05 -5.06 -8.50
N GLU A 72 -12.63 -3.86 -8.53
CA GLU A 72 -11.96 -2.60 -8.20
C GLU A 72 -11.43 -2.61 -6.77
N ARG A 73 -12.24 -3.14 -5.85
CA ARG A 73 -11.88 -3.24 -4.43
C ARG A 73 -10.70 -4.17 -4.23
N LEU A 74 -10.71 -5.36 -4.85
CA LEU A 74 -9.62 -6.31 -4.78
C LEU A 74 -8.34 -5.74 -5.39
N ASN A 75 -8.44 -5.10 -6.56
CA ASN A 75 -7.31 -4.43 -7.20
C ASN A 75 -6.71 -3.34 -6.27
N ALA A 76 -7.55 -2.50 -5.68
CA ALA A 76 -7.12 -1.47 -4.74
C ALA A 76 -6.50 -2.04 -3.46
N TYR A 77 -7.05 -3.13 -2.92
CA TYR A 77 -6.48 -3.85 -1.77
C TYR A 77 -5.08 -4.37 -2.10
N GLN A 78 -4.90 -5.03 -3.24
CA GLN A 78 -3.59 -5.55 -3.64
C GLN A 78 -2.58 -4.42 -3.86
N ALA A 79 -2.98 -3.32 -4.48
CA ALA A 79 -2.13 -2.13 -4.62
C ALA A 79 -1.71 -1.56 -3.25
N MET A 80 -2.63 -1.44 -2.29
CA MET A 80 -2.33 -0.99 -0.93
C MET A 80 -1.32 -1.91 -0.22
N VAL A 81 -1.51 -3.23 -0.32
CA VAL A 81 -0.57 -4.22 0.25
C VAL A 81 0.81 -4.04 -0.38
N ALA A 82 0.89 -4.00 -1.72
CA ALA A 82 2.14 -3.86 -2.45
C ALA A 82 2.87 -2.55 -2.12
N LEU A 83 2.15 -1.41 -2.01
CA LEU A 83 2.73 -0.12 -1.61
C LEU A 83 3.40 -0.18 -0.23
N CYS A 84 2.71 -0.79 0.75
CA CYS A 84 3.26 -0.96 2.09
C CYS A 84 4.51 -1.85 2.04
N SER A 85 4.45 -2.98 1.34
CA SER A 85 5.58 -3.92 1.24
C SER A 85 6.78 -3.31 0.51
N LEU A 86 6.56 -2.54 -0.56
CA LEU A 86 7.63 -1.80 -1.26
C LEU A 86 8.34 -0.84 -0.30
N PHE A 87 7.58 -0.11 0.52
CA PHE A 87 8.15 0.81 1.49
C PHE A 87 8.93 0.09 2.60
N GLU A 88 8.42 -1.04 3.11
CA GLU A 88 9.13 -1.87 4.10
C GLU A 88 10.46 -2.37 3.55
N VAL A 89 10.46 -2.93 2.34
CA VAL A 89 11.68 -3.43 1.69
C VAL A 89 12.67 -2.30 1.44
N PHE A 90 12.19 -1.13 1.01
CA PHE A 90 13.03 0.04 0.79
C PHE A 90 13.73 0.51 2.08
N ILE A 91 12.98 0.69 3.16
CA ILE A 91 13.53 1.15 4.44
C ILE A 91 14.44 0.09 5.07
N ALA A 92 14.11 -1.20 4.96
CA ALA A 92 14.99 -2.28 5.42
C ALA A 92 16.35 -2.25 4.69
N LYS A 93 16.34 -2.16 3.35
CA LYS A 93 17.57 -2.04 2.54
C LYS A 93 18.39 -0.80 2.91
N LEU A 94 17.73 0.33 3.13
CA LEU A 94 18.40 1.55 3.60
C LEU A 94 19.04 1.34 4.98
N GLY A 95 18.30 0.75 5.91
CA GLY A 95 18.78 0.44 7.25
C GLY A 95 20.04 -0.42 7.23
N ASP A 96 20.01 -1.51 6.46
CA ASP A 96 21.17 -2.40 6.28
C ASP A 96 22.37 -1.64 5.70
N SER A 97 22.12 -0.85 4.66
CA SER A 97 23.15 -0.07 3.96
C SER A 97 23.78 1.03 4.81
N LEU A 98 23.02 1.56 5.76
CA LEU A 98 23.42 2.64 6.66
C LEU A 98 23.82 2.14 8.06
N GLY A 99 23.78 0.82 8.26
CA GLY A 99 24.00 0.16 9.56
C GLY A 99 23.09 0.69 10.67
N ALA A 100 21.88 1.14 10.34
CA ALA A 100 20.88 1.59 11.30
C ALA A 100 20.02 0.41 11.77
N ARG A 101 19.64 0.40 13.05
CA ARG A 101 18.76 -0.62 13.62
C ARG A 101 17.51 0.03 14.18
N ALA A 102 16.36 -0.60 13.97
CA ALA A 102 15.11 -0.13 14.52
C ALA A 102 15.15 -0.15 16.05
N GLY A 103 14.63 0.91 16.68
CA GLY A 103 14.32 0.89 18.11
C GLY A 103 13.07 0.05 18.41
N ASN A 104 12.82 -0.20 19.70
CA ASN A 104 11.63 -0.94 20.15
C ASN A 104 10.32 -0.23 19.81
N SER A 105 10.31 1.10 20.01
CA SER A 105 9.17 1.95 19.69
C SER A 105 9.60 3.39 19.47
N ILE A 106 8.72 4.15 18.81
CA ILE A 106 8.83 5.60 18.68
C ILE A 106 7.56 6.25 19.21
N ARG A 107 7.71 7.40 19.86
CA ARG A 107 6.58 8.25 20.26
C ARG A 107 6.38 9.32 19.20
N ILE A 108 5.14 9.52 18.77
CA ILE A 108 4.78 10.60 17.85
C ILE A 108 3.61 11.42 18.37
N VAL A 109 3.56 12.69 17.99
CA VAL A 109 2.46 13.62 18.25
C VAL A 109 2.01 14.24 16.92
N SER A 110 0.75 14.02 16.55
CA SER A 110 0.18 14.55 15.30
C SER A 110 -1.13 15.28 15.55
N GLY A 111 -1.29 16.44 14.91
CA GLY A 111 -2.56 17.18 14.91
C GLY A 111 -3.74 16.36 14.36
N ARG A 112 -3.47 15.36 13.51
CA ARG A 112 -4.48 14.42 12.99
C ARG A 112 -5.08 13.52 14.06
N ARG A 113 -4.41 13.38 15.21
CA ARG A 113 -4.88 12.68 16.41
C ARG A 113 -5.18 13.63 17.56
N LYS A 114 -5.56 14.89 17.25
CA LYS A 114 -5.85 15.92 18.24
C LYS A 114 -4.69 16.17 19.21
N GLY A 115 -3.44 15.94 18.77
CA GLY A 115 -2.25 16.10 19.60
C GLY A 115 -2.05 15.02 20.67
N ILE A 116 -2.85 13.94 20.67
CA ILE A 116 -2.67 12.83 21.59
C ILE A 116 -1.42 12.04 21.18
N PRO A 117 -0.42 11.89 22.07
CA PRO A 117 0.77 11.10 21.76
C PRO A 117 0.43 9.63 21.56
N ILE A 118 1.06 9.00 20.57
CA ILE A 118 0.92 7.56 20.33
C ILE A 118 2.29 6.88 20.31
N GLU A 119 2.33 5.66 20.82
CA GLU A 119 3.48 4.77 20.73
C GLU A 119 3.33 3.88 19.48
N ILE A 120 4.32 3.92 18.59
CA ILE A 120 4.39 3.08 17.39
C ILE A 120 5.50 2.06 17.56
N ARG A 121 5.16 0.79 17.36
CA ARG A 121 6.09 -0.36 17.39
C ARG A 121 6.35 -0.98 16.01
N ASN A 122 5.83 -0.36 14.95
CA ASN A 122 6.08 -0.80 13.59
C ASN A 122 7.57 -0.62 13.27
N GLN A 123 8.26 -1.74 13.03
CA GLN A 123 9.71 -1.78 12.89
C GLN A 123 10.23 -0.90 11.74
N THR A 124 9.51 -0.86 10.63
CA THR A 124 9.83 0.01 9.49
C THR A 124 9.86 1.48 9.89
N LEU A 125 8.85 1.96 10.61
CA LEU A 125 8.80 3.36 11.06
C LEU A 125 9.81 3.65 12.16
N CYS A 126 10.06 2.70 13.07
CA CYS A 126 11.15 2.80 14.03
C CYS A 126 12.52 2.91 13.33
N LEU A 127 12.70 2.18 12.22
CA LEU A 127 13.91 2.23 11.41
C LEU A 127 14.06 3.55 10.66
N VAL A 128 12.97 4.12 10.13
CA VAL A 128 12.97 5.49 9.56
C VAL A 128 13.55 6.48 10.56
N ARG A 129 13.04 6.47 11.80
CA ARG A 129 13.51 7.34 12.88
C ARG A 129 15.00 7.13 13.16
N ALA A 130 15.41 5.87 13.35
CA ALA A 130 16.80 5.52 13.65
C ALA A 130 17.77 5.92 12.53
N ILE A 131 17.38 5.82 11.26
CA ILE A 131 18.18 6.28 10.11
C ILE A 131 18.44 7.79 10.21
N HIS A 132 17.38 8.58 10.46
CA HIS A 132 17.50 10.04 10.53
C HIS A 132 18.33 10.47 11.74
N GLU A 133 18.08 9.88 12.91
CA GLU A 133 18.83 10.18 14.13
C GLU A 133 20.32 9.84 14.00
N LYS A 134 20.65 8.66 13.46
CA LYS A 134 22.04 8.20 13.33
C LYS A 134 22.86 9.06 12.36
N HIS A 135 22.24 9.53 11.28
CA HIS A 135 22.92 10.23 10.19
C HIS A 135 22.65 11.73 10.15
N GLY A 136 21.91 12.27 11.12
CA GLY A 136 21.59 13.71 11.17
C GLY A 136 20.79 14.21 9.96
N ILE A 137 20.01 13.34 9.33
CA ILE A 137 19.21 13.70 8.15
C ILE A 137 17.94 14.40 8.63
N ASP A 138 17.70 15.63 8.16
CA ASP A 138 16.48 16.38 8.47
C ASP A 138 15.55 16.42 7.24
N SER A 139 14.70 15.41 7.11
CA SER A 139 13.74 15.31 6.02
C SER A 139 12.31 15.18 6.53
N GLN A 140 11.34 15.57 5.70
CA GLN A 140 9.92 15.49 6.04
C GLN A 140 9.47 14.05 6.35
N LEU A 141 10.16 13.03 5.83
CA LEU A 141 9.89 11.63 6.11
C LEU A 141 9.98 11.28 7.61
N ASN A 142 10.82 11.99 8.36
CA ASN A 142 10.95 11.84 9.81
C ASN A 142 9.91 12.63 10.60
N GLY A 143 9.11 13.48 9.97
CA GLY A 143 8.10 14.27 10.69
C GLY A 143 7.03 13.37 11.33
N ASP A 144 6.57 13.72 12.53
CA ASP A 144 5.53 12.95 13.23
C ASP A 144 4.22 12.86 12.43
N THR A 145 3.90 13.90 11.65
CA THR A 145 2.75 13.88 10.74
C THR A 145 2.94 12.87 9.60
N ALA A 146 4.15 12.79 9.03
CA ALA A 146 4.48 11.81 7.99
C ALA A 146 4.40 10.39 8.52
N ILE A 147 5.06 10.13 9.65
CA ILE A 147 5.02 8.83 10.33
C ILE A 147 3.59 8.44 10.70
N CYS A 148 2.76 9.38 11.16
CA CYS A 148 1.35 9.10 11.49
C CYS A 148 0.56 8.62 10.27
N TRP A 149 0.76 9.24 9.10
CA TRP A 149 0.06 8.89 7.87
C TRP A 149 0.54 7.55 7.31
N ILE A 150 1.85 7.33 7.25
CA ILE A 150 2.40 6.06 6.79
C ILE A 150 2.00 4.93 7.75
N TYR A 151 1.95 5.20 9.05
CA TYR A 151 1.40 4.24 10.02
C TYR A 151 -0.07 3.92 9.76
N ASN A 152 -0.87 4.91 9.38
CA ASN A 152 -2.26 4.68 8.98
C ASN A 152 -2.34 3.76 7.75
N PHE A 153 -1.44 3.89 6.76
CA PHE A 153 -1.39 2.96 5.63
C PHE A 153 -1.10 1.52 6.09
N PHE A 154 -0.16 1.33 7.01
CA PHE A 154 0.12 0.01 7.59
C PHE A 154 -1.08 -0.57 8.35
N LEU A 155 -1.82 0.26 9.10
CA LEU A 155 -3.04 -0.19 9.77
C LEU A 155 -4.11 -0.62 8.78
N LEU A 156 -4.33 0.14 7.70
CA LEU A 156 -5.27 -0.21 6.63
C LEU A 156 -4.85 -1.52 5.95
N ARG A 157 -3.57 -1.67 5.61
CA ARG A 157 -3.03 -2.94 5.07
C ARG A 157 -3.29 -4.11 6.00
N ASN A 158 -3.10 -3.94 7.31
CA ASN A 158 -3.34 -5.01 8.27
C ASN A 158 -4.82 -5.39 8.39
N ILE A 159 -5.75 -4.45 8.19
CA ILE A 159 -7.19 -4.74 8.10
C ILE A 159 -7.48 -5.53 6.82
N VAL A 160 -6.91 -5.12 5.68
CA VAL A 160 -7.05 -5.82 4.40
C VAL A 160 -6.55 -7.26 4.48
N VAL A 161 -5.33 -7.47 4.98
CA VAL A 161 -4.67 -8.79 4.98
C VAL A 161 -5.26 -9.74 6.02
N HIS A 162 -5.53 -9.27 7.24
CA HIS A 162 -5.89 -10.18 8.34
C HIS A 162 -7.39 -10.28 8.60
N GLU A 163 -8.20 -9.34 8.12
CA GLU A 163 -9.65 -9.30 8.37
C GLU A 163 -10.46 -9.27 7.07
N GLY A 164 -9.83 -9.58 5.92
CA GLY A 164 -10.48 -9.51 4.61
C GLY A 164 -11.03 -8.11 4.29
N GLY A 165 -10.40 -7.08 4.87
CA GLY A 165 -10.80 -5.68 4.75
C GLY A 165 -11.97 -5.26 5.64
N ARG A 166 -12.49 -6.07 6.56
CA ARG A 166 -13.59 -5.67 7.46
C ARG A 166 -13.06 -4.87 8.65
N LEU A 167 -13.64 -3.70 8.91
CA LEU A 167 -13.21 -2.84 10.01
C LEU A 167 -13.86 -3.23 11.34
N SER A 168 -13.04 -3.49 12.35
CA SER A 168 -13.45 -3.69 13.74
C SER A 168 -13.36 -2.42 14.60
N ALA A 169 -14.12 -2.37 15.69
CA ALA A 169 -14.19 -1.22 16.59
C ALA A 169 -12.81 -0.83 17.18
N ASN A 170 -12.06 -1.82 17.67
CA ASN A 170 -10.71 -1.63 18.22
C ASN A 170 -9.76 -0.99 17.19
N LYS A 171 -9.79 -1.46 15.94
CA LYS A 171 -8.91 -0.91 14.90
C LYS A 171 -9.31 0.48 14.45
N ARG A 172 -10.62 0.81 14.44
CA ARG A 172 -11.12 2.14 14.06
C ARG A 172 -10.51 3.25 14.89
N GLU A 173 -10.39 3.05 16.20
CA GLU A 173 -9.78 4.04 17.13
C GLU A 173 -8.33 4.36 16.79
N ARG A 174 -7.66 3.43 16.10
CA ARG A 174 -6.27 3.58 15.67
C ARG A 174 -6.15 4.22 14.29
N LEU A 175 -7.21 4.33 13.51
CA LEU A 175 -7.18 4.99 12.21
C LEU A 175 -7.28 6.52 12.35
N VAL A 176 -6.92 7.24 11.29
CA VAL A 176 -7.03 8.70 11.25
C VAL A 176 -7.90 9.18 10.09
N ALA A 177 -8.35 10.44 10.17
CA ALA A 177 -9.16 11.10 9.15
C ALA A 177 -10.43 10.32 8.80
N LYS A 178 -10.85 10.35 7.52
CA LYS A 178 -12.08 9.68 7.03
C LYS A 178 -12.11 8.17 7.30
N TRP A 179 -10.96 7.52 7.46
CA TRP A 179 -10.88 6.09 7.78
C TRP A 179 -11.40 5.76 9.18
N ALA A 180 -11.27 6.69 10.13
CA ALA A 180 -11.82 6.54 11.48
C ALA A 180 -13.36 6.69 11.52
N GLN A 181 -13.96 7.17 10.43
CA GLN A 181 -15.42 7.36 10.30
C GLN A 181 -16.08 6.24 9.49
N HIS A 182 -15.31 5.29 8.97
CA HIS A 182 -15.85 4.19 8.17
C HIS A 182 -16.81 3.33 9.01
N PRO A 183 -17.96 2.88 8.45
CA PRO A 183 -18.88 2.00 9.13
C PRO A 183 -18.20 0.71 9.63
N LEU A 184 -18.58 0.28 10.83
CA LEU A 184 -18.21 -1.02 11.37
C LEU A 184 -18.93 -2.12 10.59
N ASP A 185 -18.36 -3.33 10.55
CA ASP A 185 -18.89 -4.52 9.86
C ASP A 185 -18.91 -4.47 8.32
N GLN A 186 -18.56 -3.34 7.73
CA GLN A 186 -18.37 -3.20 6.29
C GLN A 186 -16.90 -3.40 5.90
N ARG A 187 -16.69 -3.87 4.67
CA ARG A 187 -15.37 -3.87 4.06
C ARG A 187 -14.95 -2.44 3.75
N LEU A 188 -13.66 -2.13 3.95
CA LEU A 188 -13.07 -0.84 3.60
C LEU A 188 -13.34 -0.49 2.14
N VAL A 189 -13.87 0.71 1.91
CA VAL A 189 -14.01 1.27 0.56
C VAL A 189 -12.71 1.96 0.17
N VAL A 190 -11.85 1.24 -0.54
CA VAL A 190 -10.61 1.76 -1.13
C VAL A 190 -10.84 1.97 -2.62
N ASN A 191 -10.49 3.15 -3.15
CA ASN A 191 -10.72 3.55 -4.53
C ASN A 191 -9.44 4.20 -5.10
N GLY A 192 -9.48 4.60 -6.38
CA GLY A 192 -8.33 5.19 -7.07
C GLY A 192 -7.71 6.37 -6.34
N ASN A 193 -8.53 7.29 -5.80
CA ASN A 193 -8.02 8.45 -5.06
C ASN A 193 -7.23 8.04 -3.81
N HIS A 194 -7.66 6.99 -3.11
CA HIS A 194 -6.92 6.48 -1.95
C HIS A 194 -5.56 5.89 -2.34
N ILE A 195 -5.49 5.19 -3.47
CA ILE A 195 -4.23 4.62 -3.97
C ILE A 195 -3.30 5.72 -4.47
N ASP A 196 -3.84 6.69 -5.19
CA ASP A 196 -3.13 7.86 -5.69
C ASP A 196 -2.55 8.69 -4.54
N ASP A 197 -3.36 8.98 -3.51
CA ASP A 197 -2.93 9.63 -2.27
C ASP A 197 -1.72 8.90 -1.65
N MET A 198 -1.78 7.56 -1.54
CA MET A 198 -0.68 6.76 -0.99
C MET A 198 0.59 6.85 -1.84
N VAL A 199 0.47 6.71 -3.17
CA VAL A 199 1.60 6.80 -4.11
C VAL A 199 2.26 8.16 -4.01
N HIS A 200 1.49 9.23 -4.12
CA HIS A 200 2.02 10.60 -4.07
C HIS A 200 2.60 10.95 -2.70
N TYR A 201 1.97 10.49 -1.62
CA TYR A 201 2.50 10.70 -0.27
C TYR A 201 3.87 10.06 -0.10
N LEU A 202 4.01 8.77 -0.43
CA LEU A 202 5.29 8.06 -0.32
C LEU A 202 6.34 8.65 -1.26
N ARG A 203 5.98 8.95 -2.52
CA ARG A 203 6.85 9.57 -3.51
C ARG A 203 7.42 10.90 -3.01
N SER A 204 6.57 11.79 -2.51
CA SER A 204 6.96 13.12 -2.04
C SER A 204 7.94 13.04 -0.87
N HIS A 205 7.64 12.22 0.14
CA HIS A 205 8.48 12.11 1.33
C HIS A 205 9.82 11.43 1.05
N VAL A 206 9.85 10.40 0.21
CA VAL A 206 11.12 9.77 -0.19
C VAL A 206 11.95 10.68 -1.09
N SER A 207 11.31 11.48 -1.96
CA SER A 207 12.03 12.49 -2.76
C SER A 207 12.64 13.58 -1.88
N SER A 208 11.92 14.02 -0.84
CA SER A 208 12.44 14.95 0.17
C SER A 208 13.63 14.36 0.93
N PHE A 209 13.55 13.09 1.33
CA PHE A 209 14.67 12.38 1.96
C PHE A 209 15.89 12.32 1.04
N LEU A 210 15.71 11.92 -0.21
CA LEU A 210 16.78 11.86 -1.20
C LEU A 210 17.46 13.22 -1.41
N TYR A 211 16.67 14.30 -1.49
CA TYR A 211 17.20 15.65 -1.61
C TYR A 211 18.13 16.02 -0.45
N GLN A 212 17.76 15.65 0.78
CA GLN A 212 18.58 15.92 1.96
C GLN A 212 19.84 15.05 2.00
N CYS A 213 19.78 13.80 1.53
CA CYS A 213 20.97 12.94 1.44
C CYS A 213 21.98 13.37 0.37
N ARG A 214 21.59 14.23 -0.58
CA ARG A 214 22.48 14.78 -1.61
C ARG A 214 23.20 16.07 -1.16
N ARG A 215 22.80 16.65 -0.03
CA ARG A 215 23.45 17.81 0.59
C ARG A 215 24.55 17.35 1.52
#